data_AF-A0A2S0KET4-F1
#
_entry.id   AF-A0A2S0KET4-F1
#
_cell.length_a   1.000
_cell.length_b   1.000
_cell.length_c   1.000
_cell.angle_alpha   90.00
_cell.angle_beta   90.00
_cell.angle_gamma   90.00
#
_symmetry.space_group_name_H-M   'P 1'
#
loop_
_entity.id
_entity.type
_entity.pdbx_description
1 polymer ?
#
loop_
_entity_poly.entity_id
_entity_poly.type
_entity_poly.pdbx_seq_one_letter_code
_entity_poly.pdbx_strand_id
1 'polypeptide(L)'
;MNGESCIVVDGDVHVDDLRALVESLPAAQPVTDQFERDHPASTRYKDQREHLLGWLGEYNGPGAYGRKNPSTSGKHFYNHFRCAPGLLWLAEALGETEATLRCGVSRIEAAGRNPSSQCAAFRAEVPWSRIVDLVAERPAPVAGPSLGDRLRRLRKRDR
;
A
#
# COMPACT_ATOMS: atom_id res chain seq x y z
N MET A 1 24.75 2.68 -8.73
CA MET A 1 23.82 2.60 -9.87
C MET A 1 22.50 2.09 -9.29
N ASN A 2 21.57 3.02 -9.06
CA ASN A 2 20.31 2.75 -8.38
C ASN A 2 19.44 1.89 -9.30
N GLY A 3 19.01 0.72 -8.82
CA GLY A 3 18.10 -0.14 -9.56
C GLY A 3 16.72 0.48 -9.54
N GLU A 4 16.27 0.98 -10.68
CA GLU A 4 14.86 1.31 -10.90
C GLU A 4 14.02 0.08 -10.55
N SER A 5 13.07 0.24 -9.63
CA SER A 5 12.16 -0.83 -9.22
C SER A 5 11.36 -1.27 -10.44
N CYS A 6 11.58 -2.50 -10.92
CA CYS A 6 11.10 -3.00 -12.22
C CYS A 6 9.58 -3.20 -12.33
N ILE A 7 8.81 -2.83 -11.31
CA ILE A 7 7.36 -3.04 -11.23
C ILE A 7 6.53 -1.81 -11.65
N VAL A 8 7.18 -0.65 -11.87
CA VAL A 8 6.51 0.54 -12.40
C VAL A 8 6.58 0.51 -13.92
N VAL A 9 5.41 0.50 -14.58
CA VAL A 9 5.29 0.53 -16.05
C VAL A 9 4.28 1.60 -16.43
N ASP A 10 4.67 2.53 -17.30
CA ASP A 10 3.83 3.64 -17.80
C ASP A 10 3.14 4.46 -16.69
N GLY A 11 3.82 4.65 -15.54
CA GLY A 11 3.28 5.39 -14.40
C GLY A 11 2.20 4.64 -13.62
N ASP A 12 2.16 3.32 -13.74
CA ASP A 12 1.27 2.43 -13.00
C ASP A 12 2.05 1.26 -12.40
N VAL A 13 1.42 0.58 -11.45
CA VAL A 13 1.92 -0.63 -10.80
C VAL A 13 0.83 -1.68 -10.91
N HIS A 14 1.17 -2.89 -11.35
CA HIS A 14 0.18 -3.96 -11.41
C HIS A 14 -0.36 -4.28 -10.01
N VAL A 15 -1.66 -4.55 -9.88
CA VAL A 15 -2.30 -4.80 -8.56
C VAL A 15 -1.68 -5.97 -7.81
N ASP A 16 -1.21 -7.01 -8.52
CA ASP A 16 -0.53 -8.14 -7.90
C ASP A 16 0.87 -7.77 -7.39
N ASP A 17 1.61 -6.92 -8.11
CA ASP A 17 2.91 -6.41 -7.66
C ASP A 17 2.73 -5.47 -6.46
N LEU A 18 1.72 -4.60 -6.50
CA LEU A 18 1.35 -3.74 -5.39
C LEU A 18 0.93 -4.56 -4.16
N ARG A 19 0.20 -5.66 -4.37
CA ARG A 19 -0.17 -6.60 -3.30
C ARG A 19 1.05 -7.27 -2.68
N ALA A 20 1.94 -7.81 -3.50
CA ALA A 20 3.19 -8.42 -3.01
C ALA A 20 4.04 -7.41 -2.24
N LEU A 21 4.07 -6.16 -2.71
CA LEU A 21 4.74 -5.07 -2.01
C LEU A 21 4.10 -4.82 -0.64
N VAL A 22 2.78 -4.59 -0.57
CA VAL A 22 2.03 -4.39 0.70
C VAL A 22 2.23 -5.57 1.66
N GLU A 23 2.28 -6.80 1.14
CA GLU A 23 2.54 -7.98 1.95
C GLU A 23 3.95 -7.97 2.56
N SER A 24 4.95 -7.39 1.90
CA SER A 24 6.31 -7.29 2.45
C SER A 24 6.49 -6.18 3.50
N LEU A 25 5.55 -5.24 3.60
CA LEU A 25 5.67 -4.07 4.47
C LEU A 25 5.31 -4.38 5.94
N PRO A 26 5.93 -3.68 6.92
CA PRO A 26 5.55 -3.82 8.32
C PRO A 26 4.11 -3.33 8.54
N ALA A 27 3.36 -4.06 9.37
CA ALA A 27 1.96 -3.75 9.62
C ALA A 27 1.76 -2.46 10.43
N ALA A 28 2.61 -2.21 11.43
CA ALA A 28 2.53 -1.01 12.27
C ALA A 28 3.13 0.20 11.55
N GLN A 29 2.41 1.32 11.59
CA GLN A 29 2.79 2.57 10.94
C GLN A 29 2.48 3.73 11.91
N PRO A 30 3.48 4.36 12.55
CA PRO A 30 3.27 5.24 13.71
C PRO A 30 2.26 6.38 13.51
N VAL A 31 2.26 7.05 12.36
CA VAL A 31 1.34 8.16 12.06
C VAL A 31 -0.07 7.61 11.86
N THR A 32 -0.21 6.53 11.10
CA THR A 32 -1.48 5.85 10.89
C THR A 32 -2.06 5.32 12.20
N ASP A 33 -1.25 4.61 13.00
CA ASP A 33 -1.65 4.05 14.28
C ASP A 33 -2.12 5.15 15.25
N GLN A 34 -1.45 6.31 15.23
CA GLN A 34 -1.88 7.48 16.00
C GLN A 34 -3.22 8.02 15.49
N PHE A 35 -3.36 8.20 14.18
CA PHE A 35 -4.59 8.69 13.58
C PHE A 35 -5.80 7.79 13.93
N GLU A 36 -5.64 6.46 13.85
CA GLU A 36 -6.70 5.51 14.18
C GLU A 36 -7.02 5.45 15.67
N ARG A 37 -6.03 5.66 16.55
CA ARG A 37 -6.28 5.81 18.00
C ARG A 37 -7.15 7.03 18.29
N ASP A 38 -6.89 8.14 17.62
CA ASP A 38 -7.63 9.40 17.79
C ASP A 38 -9.01 9.35 17.12
N HIS A 39 -9.16 8.50 16.09
CA HIS A 39 -10.37 8.34 15.29
C HIS A 39 -10.84 6.87 15.23
N PRO A 40 -11.27 6.29 16.36
CA PRO A 40 -11.64 4.88 16.41
C PRO A 40 -12.82 4.59 15.49
N ALA A 41 -12.60 3.73 14.50
CA ALA A 41 -13.64 3.21 13.61
C ALA A 41 -13.90 1.73 13.91
N SER A 42 -15.15 1.27 13.78
CA SER A 42 -15.46 -0.16 13.86
C SER A 42 -15.04 -0.87 12.58
N THR A 43 -13.78 -1.28 12.51
CA THR A 43 -13.26 -2.14 11.44
C THR A 43 -13.29 -3.60 11.86
N ARG A 44 -13.51 -4.51 10.91
CA ARG A 44 -13.43 -5.97 11.12
C ARG A 44 -12.02 -6.51 10.92
N TYR A 45 -11.09 -5.67 10.47
CA TYR A 45 -9.70 -6.02 10.20
C TYR A 45 -8.82 -5.71 11.41
N LYS A 46 -7.76 -6.50 11.60
CA LYS A 46 -6.80 -6.32 12.71
C LYS A 46 -5.95 -5.07 12.54
N ASP A 47 -5.59 -4.75 11.30
CA ASP A 47 -4.80 -3.59 10.91
C ASP A 47 -5.11 -3.16 9.47
N GLN A 48 -4.61 -1.99 9.05
CA GLN A 48 -4.84 -1.47 7.70
C GLN A 48 -4.11 -2.28 6.62
N ARG A 49 -3.02 -2.99 6.95
CA ARG A 49 -2.34 -3.89 6.01
C ARG A 49 -3.27 -5.03 5.61
N GLU A 50 -3.92 -5.69 6.57
CA GLU A 50 -4.90 -6.76 6.31
C GLU A 50 -6.08 -6.24 5.48
N HIS A 51 -6.57 -5.04 5.80
CA HIS A 51 -7.65 -4.41 5.04
C HIS A 51 -7.28 -4.18 3.56
N LEU A 52 -6.08 -3.63 3.31
CA LEU A 52 -5.56 -3.41 1.96
C LEU A 52 -5.34 -4.73 1.21
N LEU A 53 -4.77 -5.75 1.86
CA LEU A 53 -4.54 -7.07 1.26
C LEU A 53 -5.85 -7.76 0.86
N GLY A 54 -6.91 -7.63 1.68
CA GLY A 54 -8.23 -8.14 1.34
C GLY A 54 -8.80 -7.47 0.08
N TRP A 55 -8.65 -6.14 -0.02
CA TRP A 55 -9.11 -5.39 -1.19
C TRP A 55 -8.31 -5.70 -2.46
N LEU A 56 -6.99 -5.75 -2.36
CA LEU A 56 -6.09 -6.02 -3.48
C LEU A 56 -6.23 -7.47 -3.97
N GLY A 57 -6.42 -8.43 -3.06
CA GLY A 57 -6.56 -9.83 -3.41
C GLY A 57 -7.84 -10.21 -4.15
N GLU A 58 -8.83 -9.32 -4.12
CA GLU A 58 -10.08 -9.45 -4.88
C GLU A 58 -10.09 -8.60 -6.16
N TYR A 59 -9.03 -7.82 -6.43
CA TYR A 59 -9.09 -6.74 -7.41
C TYR A 59 -8.97 -7.20 -8.86
N ASN A 60 -8.18 -8.24 -9.11
CA ASN A 60 -8.06 -8.92 -10.41
C ASN A 60 -9.22 -9.90 -10.71
N GLY A 61 -10.24 -9.95 -9.84
CA GLY A 61 -11.46 -10.74 -10.03
C GLY A 61 -12.74 -9.91 -9.85
N PRO A 62 -13.91 -10.58 -9.80
CA PRO A 62 -15.19 -9.89 -9.57
C PRO A 62 -15.23 -9.16 -8.21
N GLY A 63 -14.47 -9.65 -7.23
CA GLY A 63 -14.48 -9.20 -5.83
C GLY A 63 -15.86 -9.26 -5.16
N ALA A 64 -15.97 -8.71 -3.94
CA ALA A 64 -17.21 -8.65 -3.17
C ALA A 64 -18.38 -7.93 -3.89
N TYR A 65 -18.10 -7.18 -4.96
CA TYR A 65 -19.07 -6.37 -5.70
C TYR A 65 -19.40 -6.90 -7.11
N GLY A 66 -18.89 -8.07 -7.52
CA GLY A 66 -19.25 -8.70 -8.80
C GLY A 66 -18.88 -7.88 -10.05
N ARG A 67 -17.68 -7.28 -10.07
CA ARG A 67 -17.21 -6.43 -11.18
C ARG A 67 -17.19 -7.19 -12.50
N LYS A 68 -17.69 -6.55 -13.56
CA LYS A 68 -17.76 -7.13 -14.91
C LYS A 68 -16.47 -6.93 -15.72
N ASN A 69 -15.69 -5.89 -15.42
CA ASN A 69 -14.40 -5.57 -16.05
C ASN A 69 -13.34 -5.37 -14.95
N PRO A 70 -12.69 -6.44 -14.45
CA PRO A 70 -11.62 -6.31 -13.48
C PRO A 70 -10.45 -5.52 -14.08
N SER A 71 -9.87 -4.61 -13.28
CA SER A 71 -8.69 -3.84 -13.65
C SER A 71 -7.48 -4.41 -12.95
N THR A 72 -6.36 -4.45 -13.65
CA THR A 72 -5.05 -4.81 -13.09
C THR A 72 -4.24 -3.59 -12.64
N SER A 73 -4.83 -2.39 -12.72
CA SER A 73 -4.17 -1.12 -12.44
C SER A 73 -4.19 -0.79 -10.94
N GLY A 74 -3.00 -0.60 -10.36
CA GLY A 74 -2.82 -0.09 -9.01
C GLY A 74 -3.39 1.31 -8.85
N LYS A 75 -3.29 2.15 -9.89
CA LYS A 75 -3.96 3.46 -9.95
C LYS A 75 -5.48 3.34 -9.82
N HIS A 76 -6.08 2.36 -10.51
CA HIS A 76 -7.52 2.13 -10.43
C HIS A 76 -7.92 1.71 -9.00
N PHE A 77 -7.16 0.79 -8.39
CA PHE A 77 -7.32 0.43 -6.98
C PHE A 77 -7.25 1.66 -6.06
N TYR A 78 -6.17 2.43 -6.16
CA TYR A 78 -5.91 3.58 -5.30
C TYR A 78 -7.03 4.62 -5.35
N ASN A 79 -7.60 4.86 -6.53
CA ASN A 79 -8.70 5.81 -6.72
C ASN A 79 -10.06 5.32 -6.22
N HIS A 80 -10.26 4.00 -6.10
CA HIS A 80 -11.54 3.41 -5.70
C HIS A 80 -11.56 2.89 -4.25
N PHE A 81 -10.40 2.79 -3.60
CA PHE A 81 -10.30 2.40 -2.21
C PHE A 81 -10.83 3.52 -1.29
N ARG A 82 -11.97 3.30 -0.61
CA ARG A 82 -12.67 4.33 0.18
C ARG A 82 -12.35 4.26 1.67
N CYS A 83 -11.08 4.15 2.01
CA CYS A 83 -10.62 4.17 3.39
C CYS A 83 -9.42 5.11 3.53
N ALA A 84 -9.64 6.29 4.10
CA ALA A 84 -8.60 7.29 4.31
C ALA A 84 -7.46 6.78 5.22
N PRO A 85 -7.71 6.09 6.36
CA PRO A 85 -6.64 5.46 7.15
C PRO A 85 -5.78 4.49 6.33
N GLY A 86 -6.39 3.67 5.47
CA GLY A 86 -5.61 2.73 4.66
C GLY A 86 -4.83 3.41 3.51
N LEU A 87 -5.31 4.54 2.96
CA LEU A 87 -4.52 5.34 2.01
C LEU A 87 -3.31 5.99 2.70
N LEU A 88 -3.52 6.50 3.92
CA LEU A 88 -2.46 7.03 4.78
C LEU A 88 -1.41 5.96 5.09
N TRP A 89 -1.87 4.78 5.53
CA TRP A 89 -1.03 3.61 5.80
C TRP A 89 -0.17 3.25 4.60
N LEU A 90 -0.74 3.23 3.39
CA LEU A 90 -0.02 2.86 2.18
C LEU A 90 1.13 3.83 1.90
N ALA A 91 0.87 5.14 1.99
CA ALA A 91 1.90 6.16 1.78
C ALA A 91 3.01 6.06 2.84
N GLU A 92 2.63 5.90 4.12
CA GLU A 92 3.58 5.78 5.22
C GLU A 92 4.46 4.53 5.10
N ALA A 93 3.85 3.38 4.83
CA ALA A 93 4.55 2.11 4.68
C ALA A 93 5.50 2.10 3.47
N LEU A 94 5.16 2.85 2.42
CA LEU A 94 6.03 3.03 1.26
C LEU A 94 7.22 3.95 1.53
N GLY A 95 7.18 4.75 2.60
CA GLY A 95 8.29 5.60 3.06
C GLY A 95 8.07 7.10 2.84
N GLU A 96 6.82 7.55 2.72
CA GLU A 96 6.52 8.97 2.63
C GLU A 96 7.00 9.74 3.87
N THR A 97 7.30 11.03 3.70
CA THR A 97 7.78 11.87 4.79
C THR A 97 6.69 12.13 5.83
N GLU A 98 7.07 12.17 7.11
CA GLU A 98 6.16 12.48 8.21
C GLU A 98 5.45 13.83 8.03
N ALA A 99 6.14 14.83 7.45
CA ALA A 99 5.56 16.14 7.19
C ALA A 99 4.36 16.05 6.22
N THR A 100 4.54 15.36 5.08
CA THR A 100 3.47 15.13 4.10
C THR A 100 2.32 14.31 4.70
N LEU A 101 2.63 13.26 5.47
CA LEU A 101 1.62 12.43 6.12
C LEU A 101 0.77 13.24 7.11
N ARG A 102 1.40 14.10 7.92
CA ARG A 102 0.70 14.99 8.87
C ARG A 102 -0.15 16.03 8.14
N CYS A 103 0.32 16.61 7.03
CA CYS A 103 -0.50 17.45 6.17
C CYS A 103 -1.71 16.69 5.61
N GLY A 104 -1.52 15.43 5.21
CA GLY A 104 -2.59 14.53 4.77
C GLY A 104 -3.64 14.30 5.86
N VAL A 105 -3.20 14.04 7.10
CA VAL A 105 -4.09 13.90 8.27
C VAL A 105 -4.92 15.17 8.50
N SER A 106 -4.29 16.34 8.54
CA SER A 106 -5.02 17.60 8.74
C SER A 106 -6.05 17.86 7.63
N ARG A 107 -5.75 17.47 6.38
CA ARG A 107 -6.73 17.56 5.27
C ARG A 107 -7.88 16.58 5.42
N ILE A 108 -7.61 15.35 5.88
CA ILE A 108 -8.66 14.36 6.18
C ILE A 108 -9.61 14.92 7.25
N GLU A 109 -9.07 15.48 8.32
CA GLU A 109 -9.85 16.06 9.41
C GLU A 109 -10.69 17.25 8.93
N ALA A 110 -10.08 18.15 8.13
CA ALA A 110 -10.77 19.31 7.57
C ALA A 110 -11.90 18.94 6.59
N ALA A 111 -11.83 17.77 5.95
CA ALA A 111 -12.85 17.28 5.01
C ALA A 111 -14.15 16.80 5.71
N GLY A 112 -14.16 16.74 7.05
CA GLY A 112 -15.31 16.34 7.84
C GLY A 112 -15.56 14.83 7.83
N ARG A 113 -16.81 14.40 8.06
CA ARG A 113 -17.17 13.00 8.34
C ARG A 113 -17.46 12.14 7.11
N ASN A 114 -17.43 12.70 5.90
CA ASN A 114 -17.75 11.96 4.68
C ASN A 114 -16.52 11.17 4.22
N PRO A 115 -16.57 9.82 4.17
CA PRO A 115 -15.41 9.00 3.81
C PRO A 115 -14.87 9.27 2.39
N SER A 116 -15.75 9.57 1.44
CA SER A 116 -15.34 9.92 0.08
C SER A 116 -14.59 11.24 0.04
N SER A 117 -15.06 12.24 0.80
CA SER A 117 -14.40 13.54 0.92
C SER A 117 -13.04 13.42 1.61
N GLN A 118 -12.94 12.63 2.68
CA GLN A 118 -11.68 12.34 3.37
C GLN A 118 -10.66 11.69 2.44
N CYS A 119 -11.06 10.67 1.67
CA CYS A 119 -10.19 10.03 0.70
C CYS A 119 -9.76 11.01 -0.40
N ALA A 120 -10.68 11.82 -0.93
CA ALA A 120 -10.36 12.82 -1.94
C ALA A 120 -9.36 13.88 -1.41
N ALA A 121 -9.54 14.32 -0.17
CA ALA A 121 -8.65 15.28 0.48
C ALA A 121 -7.23 14.71 0.67
N PHE A 122 -7.12 13.44 1.07
CA PHE A 122 -5.82 12.77 1.18
C PHE A 122 -5.14 12.59 -0.19
N ARG A 123 -5.88 12.14 -1.20
CA ARG A 123 -5.33 11.95 -2.56
C ARG A 123 -4.86 13.24 -3.22
N ALA A 124 -5.41 14.38 -2.82
CA ALA A 124 -4.93 15.68 -3.28
C ALA A 124 -3.56 16.04 -2.70
N GLU A 125 -3.22 15.51 -1.51
CA GLU A 125 -1.89 15.65 -0.90
C GLU A 125 -0.92 14.60 -1.42
N VAL A 126 -1.35 13.34 -1.46
CA VAL A 126 -0.56 12.21 -1.95
C VAL A 126 -1.24 11.65 -3.20
N PRO A 127 -0.99 12.21 -4.40
CA PRO A 127 -1.56 11.68 -5.64
C PRO A 127 -0.91 10.33 -6.00
N TRP A 128 -1.55 9.59 -6.92
CA TRP A 128 -1.01 8.31 -7.39
C TRP A 128 0.42 8.43 -7.96
N SER A 129 0.76 9.53 -8.62
CA SER A 129 2.13 9.76 -9.11
C SER A 129 3.15 9.71 -7.97
N ARG A 130 2.80 10.24 -6.79
CA ARG A 130 3.68 10.18 -5.62
C ARG A 130 3.83 8.76 -5.09
N ILE A 131 2.75 7.96 -5.10
CA ILE A 131 2.83 6.53 -4.76
C ILE A 131 3.78 5.81 -5.71
N VAL A 132 3.72 6.10 -7.00
CA VAL A 132 4.65 5.55 -8.00
C VAL A 132 6.08 5.94 -7.71
N ASP A 133 6.34 7.22 -7.41
CA ASP A 133 7.67 7.70 -7.03
C ASP A 133 8.19 6.94 -5.79
N LEU A 134 7.38 6.80 -4.75
CA LEU A 134 7.74 6.04 -3.56
C LEU A 134 8.03 4.57 -3.88
N VAL A 135 7.27 3.93 -4.78
CA VAL A 135 7.55 2.55 -5.22
C VAL A 135 8.88 2.47 -5.99
N ALA A 136 9.18 3.46 -6.84
CA ALA A 136 10.40 3.51 -7.64
C ALA A 136 11.65 3.84 -6.82
N GLU A 137 11.52 4.71 -5.82
CA GLU A 137 12.58 5.12 -4.88
C GLU A 137 12.97 3.98 -3.93
N ARG A 138 12.08 3.00 -3.73
CA ARG A 138 12.38 1.85 -2.90
C ARG A 138 13.41 0.96 -3.59
N PRO A 139 14.50 0.58 -2.89
CA PRO A 139 15.36 -0.47 -3.38
C PRO A 139 14.52 -1.74 -3.57
N ALA A 140 14.70 -2.43 -4.71
CA ALA A 140 14.07 -3.72 -4.95
C ALA A 140 14.20 -4.58 -3.68
N PRO A 141 13.15 -5.33 -3.28
CA PRO A 141 13.24 -6.20 -2.13
C PRO A 141 14.50 -7.03 -2.32
N VAL A 142 15.46 -6.88 -1.39
CA VAL A 142 16.65 -7.74 -1.38
C VAL A 142 16.09 -9.15 -1.42
N ALA A 143 16.23 -9.82 -2.56
CA ALA A 143 15.63 -11.12 -2.76
C ALA A 143 16.17 -11.98 -1.63
N GLY A 144 15.31 -12.26 -0.64
CA GLY A 144 15.63 -13.23 0.38
C GLY A 144 16.09 -14.48 -0.38
N PRO A 145 17.16 -15.13 0.08
CA PRO A 145 17.83 -16.14 -0.71
C PRO A 145 16.80 -17.11 -1.27
N SER A 146 16.84 -17.27 -2.60
CA SER A 146 15.95 -18.15 -3.33
C SER A 146 15.93 -19.52 -2.67
N LEU A 147 14.87 -20.30 -2.86
CA LEU A 147 14.82 -21.67 -2.33
C LEU A 147 16.08 -22.48 -2.73
N GLY A 148 16.66 -22.18 -3.90
CA GLY A 148 17.95 -22.73 -4.35
C GLY A 148 19.14 -22.35 -3.46
N ASP A 149 19.20 -21.12 -2.96
CA ASP A 149 20.25 -20.64 -2.05
C ASP A 149 20.11 -21.19 -0.63
N ARG A 150 18.88 -21.48 -0.19
CA ARG A 150 18.63 -22.18 1.09
C ARG A 150 19.05 -23.64 1.00
N LEU A 151 18.77 -24.31 -0.11
CA LEU A 151 19.16 -25.70 -0.34
C LEU A 151 20.68 -25.88 -0.49
N ARG A 152 21.40 -24.90 -1.08
CA ARG A 152 22.87 -24.91 -1.13
C ARG A 152 23.52 -24.74 0.25
N ARG A 153 22.92 -23.93 1.14
CA ARG A 153 23.41 -23.78 2.52
C ARG A 153 23.18 -25.01 3.39
N LEU A 154 22.11 -25.75 3.15
CA LEU A 154 21.86 -27.03 3.84
C LEU A 154 22.82 -28.13 3.38
N ARG A 155 23.23 -28.14 2.11
CA ARG A 155 24.22 -29.11 1.59
C ARG A 155 25.67 -28.87 2.01
N LYS A 156 26.00 -27.68 2.54
CA LYS A 156 27.35 -27.34 3.04
C LYS A 156 27.55 -27.64 4.53
N ARG A 157 26.53 -28.12 5.25
CA ARG A 157 26.65 -28.49 6.67
C ARG A 157 26.96 -29.98 6.92
N ASP A 158 26.99 -30.80 5.87
CA ASP A 158 27.25 -32.25 5.96
C ASP A 158 28.55 -32.71 5.27
N ARG A 159 29.53 -31.83 5.05
CA ARG A 159 30.91 -32.21 4.65
C ARG A 159 31.96 -31.27 5.20
#